data_AF-A0A3R7E279-F1
#
_entry.id   AF-A0A3R7E279-F1
#
_cell.length_a   1.000
_cell.length_b   1.000
_cell.length_c   1.000
_cell.angle_alpha   90.00
_cell.angle_beta   90.00
_cell.angle_gamma   90.00
#
_symmetry.space_group_name_H-M   'P 1'
#
loop_
_entity.id
_entity.type
_entity.pdbx_description
1 polymer ?
#
loop_
_entity_poly.entity_id
_entity_poly.type
_entity_poly.pdbx_seq_one_letter_code
_entity_poly.pdbx_strand_id
1 'polypeptide(L)'
;MIKWESSGMSGGGKVKALALFSGGLDSLLAIKLVLDQGISVEAVHFVTPFSVGDESVVDRFGEELGIKVHRVFLGQEFLDVVADPPHGYGSQMNPCVDCRILMLRKAKEIAEGIGADFLVTGEVLDERPFSQRMEAMLLTERMAGLEGRVLRPLSARLMPETEAERLGLVDRGGFLAIR
;
A
#
# COMPACT_ATOMS: atom_id res chain seq x y z
N MET A 1 -27.33 17.65 -17.10
CA MET A 1 -26.75 18.16 -15.84
C MET A 1 -27.37 17.37 -14.70
N ILE A 2 -26.72 16.29 -14.28
CA ILE A 2 -27.19 15.47 -13.15
C ILE A 2 -26.39 15.92 -11.93
N LYS A 3 -27.08 16.55 -10.98
CA LYS A 3 -26.53 16.90 -9.66
C LYS A 3 -26.47 15.62 -8.83
N TRP A 4 -25.29 15.29 -8.32
CA TRP A 4 -25.15 14.34 -7.23
C TRP A 4 -25.30 15.11 -5.91
N GLU A 5 -26.36 14.82 -5.17
CA GLU A 5 -26.51 15.25 -3.78
C GLU A 5 -25.79 14.24 -2.89
N SER A 6 -24.67 14.66 -2.31
CA SER A 6 -24.02 13.92 -1.23
C SER A 6 -24.82 14.10 0.06
N SER A 7 -25.55 13.05 0.43
CA SER A 7 -26.12 12.89 1.77
C SER A 7 -24.97 12.66 2.75
N GLY A 8 -24.93 13.50 3.79
CA GLY A 8 -23.77 13.66 4.66
C GLY A 8 -23.54 12.53 5.66
N MET A 9 -22.26 12.29 5.95
CA MET A 9 -21.79 11.76 7.23
C MET A 9 -21.32 12.94 8.07
N SER A 10 -22.01 13.17 9.19
CA SER A 10 -21.70 14.21 10.17
C SER A 10 -20.75 13.68 11.24
N GLY A 11 -19.53 14.21 11.28
CA GLY A 11 -18.58 14.10 12.41
C GLY A 11 -17.33 13.26 12.12
N GLY A 12 -16.18 13.92 11.94
CA GLY A 12 -14.87 13.27 11.78
C GLY A 12 -14.07 13.89 10.63
N GLY A 13 -12.75 14.00 10.76
CA GLY A 13 -11.90 14.55 9.70
C GLY A 13 -12.05 13.81 8.37
N LYS A 14 -11.55 14.41 7.27
CA LYS A 14 -11.52 13.73 5.96
C LYS A 14 -10.69 12.44 6.08
N VAL A 15 -11.28 11.29 5.74
CA VAL A 15 -10.61 9.97 5.72
C VAL A 15 -9.28 10.08 4.98
N LYS A 16 -8.22 9.53 5.57
CA LYS A 16 -6.86 9.59 5.04
C LYS A 16 -6.24 8.20 4.94
N ALA A 17 -5.61 7.91 3.80
CA ALA A 17 -4.83 6.70 3.57
C ALA A 17 -3.35 7.03 3.34
N LEU A 18 -2.47 6.11 3.73
CA LEU A 18 -1.07 6.09 3.28
C LEU A 18 -0.88 4.95 2.27
N ALA A 19 -0.45 5.29 1.06
CA ALA A 19 -0.19 4.30 0.02
C ALA A 19 1.30 3.97 -0.10
N LEU A 20 1.65 2.69 -0.17
CA LEU A 20 2.99 2.25 -0.53
C LEU A 20 3.15 2.35 -2.06
N PHE A 21 3.94 3.31 -2.52
CA PHE A 21 4.12 3.64 -3.92
C PHE A 21 5.47 3.14 -4.43
N SER A 22 5.47 2.13 -5.31
CA SER A 22 6.71 1.57 -5.88
C SER A 22 7.20 2.32 -7.12
N GLY A 23 6.38 3.23 -7.67
CA GLY A 23 6.60 3.83 -8.99
C GLY A 23 6.08 2.98 -10.16
N GLY A 24 5.55 1.79 -9.88
CA GLY A 24 4.93 0.91 -10.87
C GLY A 24 3.44 1.17 -11.08
N LEU A 25 2.90 0.64 -12.18
CA LEU A 25 1.51 0.79 -12.60
C LEU A 25 0.51 0.34 -11.53
N ASP A 26 0.77 -0.80 -10.87
CA ASP A 26 -0.18 -1.37 -9.91
C ASP A 26 -0.38 -0.45 -8.70
N SER A 27 0.72 0.07 -8.16
CA SER A 27 0.68 1.02 -7.04
C SER A 27 0.01 2.35 -7.44
N LEU A 28 0.21 2.81 -8.68
CA LEU A 28 -0.45 4.01 -9.21
C LEU A 28 -1.96 3.79 -9.35
N LEU A 29 -2.38 2.66 -9.92
CA LEU A 29 -3.78 2.34 -10.10
C LEU A 29 -4.48 2.16 -8.75
N ALA A 30 -3.83 1.50 -7.78
CA ALA A 30 -4.36 1.38 -6.42
C ALA A 30 -4.58 2.75 -5.76
N ILE A 31 -3.62 3.67 -5.88
CA ILE A 31 -3.76 5.05 -5.39
C ILE A 31 -4.93 5.74 -6.08
N LYS A 32 -5.02 5.64 -7.41
CA LYS A 32 -6.08 6.30 -8.19
C LYS A 32 -7.48 5.81 -7.80
N LEU A 33 -7.66 4.50 -7.60
CA LEU A 33 -8.94 3.93 -7.18
C LEU A 33 -9.39 4.45 -5.81
N VAL A 34 -8.45 4.72 -4.89
CA VAL A 34 -8.77 5.29 -3.57
C VAL A 34 -9.06 6.79 -3.68
N LEU A 35 -8.28 7.53 -4.47
CA LEU A 35 -8.54 8.95 -4.75
C LEU A 35 -9.91 9.18 -5.40
N ASP A 36 -10.35 8.28 -6.28
CA ASP A 36 -11.64 8.37 -6.98
C ASP A 36 -12.85 8.21 -6.05
N GLN A 37 -12.64 7.66 -4.85
CA GLN A 37 -13.65 7.63 -3.78
C GLN A 37 -13.63 8.90 -2.90
N GLY A 38 -12.81 9.90 -3.24
CA GLY A 38 -12.73 11.18 -2.50
C GLY A 38 -11.86 11.13 -1.24
N ILE A 39 -11.14 10.04 -1.02
CA ILE A 39 -10.25 9.84 0.14
C ILE A 39 -8.95 10.63 -0.04
N SER A 40 -8.45 11.22 1.05
CA SER A 40 -7.15 11.88 1.04
C SER A 40 -6.04 10.83 1.02
N VAL A 41 -5.10 10.93 0.08
CA VAL A 41 -3.97 9.99 0.00
C VAL A 41 -2.66 10.74 0.12
N GLU A 42 -1.80 10.28 1.04
CA GLU A 42 -0.36 10.52 0.98
C GLU A 42 0.32 9.20 0.56
N ALA A 43 1.48 9.26 -0.09
CA ALA A 43 2.20 8.08 -0.54
C ALA A 43 3.57 7.99 0.12
N VAL A 44 4.10 6.78 0.31
CA VAL A 44 5.49 6.54 0.71
C VAL A 44 6.21 5.75 -0.39
N HIS A 45 7.35 6.28 -0.82
CA HIS A 45 8.28 5.62 -1.72
C HIS A 45 9.54 5.21 -0.94
N PHE A 46 9.79 3.90 -0.86
CA PHE A 46 10.98 3.36 -0.20
C PHE A 46 12.13 3.23 -1.20
N VAL A 47 13.22 3.91 -0.90
CA VAL A 47 14.48 3.84 -1.65
C VAL A 47 15.40 2.87 -0.95
N THR A 48 16.06 1.98 -1.70
CA THR A 48 16.98 0.96 -1.15
C THR A 48 18.37 1.13 -1.74
N PRO A 49 19.42 0.49 -1.19
CA PRO A 49 20.75 0.44 -1.81
C PRO A 49 20.75 -0.11 -3.25
N PHE A 50 19.69 -0.82 -3.64
CA PHE A 50 19.54 -1.40 -4.97
C PHE A 50 18.60 -0.58 -5.89
N SER A 51 18.06 0.55 -5.40
CA SER A 51 17.31 1.48 -6.22
C SER A 51 18.29 2.20 -7.17
N VAL A 52 18.44 1.64 -8.38
CA VAL A 52 19.28 2.20 -9.43
C VAL A 52 18.41 2.76 -10.55
N GLY A 53 18.59 4.04 -10.88
CA GLY A 53 17.91 4.68 -12.01
C GLY A 53 17.31 6.04 -11.68
N ASP A 54 16.56 6.57 -12.66
CA ASP A 54 15.82 7.82 -12.52
C ASP A 54 14.48 7.57 -11.82
N GLU A 55 14.34 8.12 -10.61
CA GLU A 55 13.10 8.08 -9.84
C GLU A 55 12.19 9.29 -10.11
N SER A 56 12.47 10.12 -11.12
CA SER A 56 11.63 11.28 -11.51
C SER A 56 10.17 10.92 -11.79
N VAL A 57 9.91 9.65 -12.13
CA VAL A 57 8.55 9.11 -12.29
C VAL A 57 7.73 9.24 -11.00
N VAL A 58 8.36 9.06 -9.84
CA VAL A 58 7.69 9.17 -8.54
C VAL A 58 7.29 10.60 -8.26
N ASP A 59 8.19 11.55 -8.53
CA ASP A 59 7.93 12.99 -8.33
C ASP A 59 6.84 13.48 -9.29
N ARG A 60 6.96 13.15 -10.58
CA ARG A 60 5.95 13.52 -11.59
C ARG A 60 4.56 13.01 -11.23
N PHE A 61 4.43 11.76 -10.80
CA PHE A 61 3.13 11.22 -10.43
C PHE A 61 2.58 11.82 -9.13
N GLY A 62 3.44 12.14 -8.18
CA GLY A 62 3.05 12.91 -6.99
C GLY A 62 2.43 14.25 -7.38
N GLU A 63 3.09 14.97 -8.30
CA GLU A 63 2.61 16.26 -8.83
C GLU A 63 1.31 16.12 -9.64
N GLU A 64 1.25 15.18 -10.58
CA GLU A 64 0.07 14.94 -11.44
C GLU A 64 -1.18 14.55 -10.64
N LEU A 65 -1.02 13.74 -9.59
CA LEU A 65 -2.11 13.32 -8.72
C LEU A 65 -2.39 14.32 -7.58
N GLY A 66 -1.54 15.34 -7.41
CA GLY A 66 -1.65 16.32 -6.33
C GLY A 66 -1.50 15.69 -4.93
N ILE A 67 -0.69 14.64 -4.79
CA ILE A 67 -0.47 13.93 -3.53
C ILE A 67 0.94 14.16 -3.00
N LYS A 68 1.08 14.21 -1.67
CA LYS A 68 2.39 14.25 -1.02
C LYS A 68 3.05 12.86 -1.08
N VAL A 69 4.30 12.81 -1.52
CA VAL A 69 5.10 11.58 -1.53
C VAL A 69 6.25 11.69 -0.52
N HIS A 70 6.25 10.81 0.48
CA HIS A 70 7.32 10.65 1.46
C HIS A 70 8.39 9.74 0.89
N ARG A 71 9.63 10.21 0.78
CA ARG A 71 10.76 9.38 0.35
C ARG A 71 11.54 8.91 1.57
N VAL A 72 11.69 7.60 1.71
CA VAL A 72 12.35 6.99 2.87
C VAL A 72 13.43 6.04 2.40
N PHE A 73 14.67 6.30 2.79
CA PHE A 73 15.79 5.41 2.49
C PHE A 73 15.89 4.29 3.52
N LEU A 74 15.84 3.04 3.04
CA LEU A 74 16.03 1.83 3.84
C LEU A 74 17.45 1.32 3.60
N GLY A 75 18.40 1.76 4.42
CA GLY A 75 19.82 1.44 4.29
C GLY A 75 20.19 0.08 4.89
N GLN A 76 20.89 0.10 6.02
CA GLN A 76 21.43 -1.11 6.65
C GLN A 76 20.36 -2.15 6.98
N GLU A 77 19.20 -1.72 7.50
CA GLU A 77 18.09 -2.62 7.82
C GLU A 77 17.57 -3.41 6.61
N PHE A 78 17.66 -2.85 5.40
CA PHE A 78 17.31 -3.56 4.18
C PHE A 78 18.40 -4.57 3.80
N LEU A 79 19.68 -4.20 3.94
CA LEU A 79 20.80 -5.09 3.68
C LEU A 79 20.81 -6.28 4.64
N ASP A 80 20.48 -6.07 5.91
CA ASP A 80 20.37 -7.14 6.90
C ASP A 80 19.28 -8.14 6.50
N VAL A 81 18.12 -7.65 6.04
CA VAL A 81 17.03 -8.48 5.51
C VAL A 81 17.46 -9.25 4.25
N VAL A 82 18.22 -8.62 3.35
CA VAL A 82 18.72 -9.28 2.13
C VAL A 82 19.78 -10.32 2.44
N ALA A 83 20.58 -10.14 3.50
CA ALA A 83 21.66 -11.06 3.86
C ALA A 83 21.16 -12.30 4.59
N ASP A 84 20.16 -12.17 5.46
CA ASP A 84 19.61 -13.26 6.26
C ASP A 84 18.09 -13.09 6.50
N PRO A 85 17.24 -13.34 5.48
CA PRO A 85 15.79 -13.18 5.60
C PRO A 85 15.17 -14.31 6.45
N PRO A 86 14.41 -13.98 7.51
CA PRO A 86 13.74 -14.98 8.34
C PRO A 86 12.82 -15.97 7.61
N HIS A 87 12.22 -15.60 6.48
CA HIS A 87 11.35 -16.47 5.68
C HIS A 87 12.06 -17.10 4.49
N GLY A 88 13.38 -16.98 4.44
CA GLY A 88 14.21 -17.48 3.36
C GLY A 88 14.05 -16.70 2.06
N TYR A 89 14.56 -17.30 1.00
CA TYR A 89 14.60 -16.68 -0.32
C TYR A 89 13.57 -17.31 -1.27
N GLY A 90 13.03 -16.48 -2.16
CA GLY A 90 12.37 -16.93 -3.37
C GLY A 90 13.39 -17.37 -4.42
N SER A 91 13.10 -17.12 -5.70
CA SER A 91 14.10 -17.33 -6.75
C SER A 91 15.30 -16.39 -6.55
N GLN A 92 16.52 -16.92 -6.64
CA GLN A 92 17.77 -16.19 -6.39
C GLN A 92 17.82 -15.60 -4.98
N MET A 93 18.35 -14.39 -4.79
CA MET A 93 18.41 -13.71 -3.49
C MET A 93 17.17 -12.86 -3.22
N ASN A 94 15.98 -13.31 -3.61
CA ASN A 94 14.74 -12.56 -3.44
C ASN A 94 14.19 -12.69 -2.00
N PRO A 95 14.20 -11.65 -1.16
CA PRO A 95 13.70 -11.70 0.22
C PRO A 95 12.33 -11.02 0.34
N CYS A 96 11.49 -11.04 -0.71
CA CYS A 96 10.31 -10.17 -0.82
C CYS A 96 9.33 -10.26 0.34
N VAL A 97 9.19 -11.41 1.02
CA VAL A 97 8.34 -11.55 2.20
C VAL A 97 8.86 -10.65 3.33
N ASP A 98 10.15 -10.76 3.66
CA ASP A 98 10.78 -9.97 4.71
C ASP A 98 10.96 -8.50 4.34
N CYS A 99 11.28 -8.19 3.07
CA CYS A 99 11.27 -6.82 2.57
C CYS A 99 9.89 -6.18 2.73
N ARG A 100 8.81 -6.92 2.45
CA ARG A 100 7.45 -6.42 2.62
C ARG A 100 7.11 -6.19 4.09
N ILE A 101 7.49 -7.09 4.98
CA ILE A 101 7.32 -6.91 6.44
C ILE A 101 8.02 -5.63 6.90
N LEU A 102 9.28 -5.42 6.49
CA LEU A 102 10.04 -4.22 6.82
C LEU A 102 9.33 -2.95 6.32
N MET A 103 8.95 -2.91 5.04
CA MET A 103 8.28 -1.75 4.44
C MET A 103 6.92 -1.46 5.08
N LEU A 104 6.15 -2.49 5.43
CA LEU A 104 4.86 -2.34 6.12
C LEU A 104 5.03 -1.79 7.53
N ARG A 105 6.07 -2.21 8.28
CA ARG A 105 6.39 -1.64 9.60
C ARG A 105 6.75 -0.16 9.50
N LYS A 106 7.57 0.23 8.53
CA LYS A 106 7.88 1.65 8.29
C LYS A 106 6.67 2.46 7.84
N ALA A 107 5.84 1.89 6.98
CA ALA A 107 4.61 2.54 6.54
C ALA A 107 3.64 2.74 7.72
N LYS A 108 3.55 1.79 8.66
CA LYS A 108 2.78 1.94 9.90
C LYS A 108 3.23 3.16 10.72
N GLU A 109 4.53 3.30 10.95
CA GLU A 109 5.09 4.44 11.69
C GLU A 109 4.73 5.78 11.03
N ILE A 110 4.85 5.86 9.70
CA ILE A 110 4.49 7.06 8.93
C ILE A 110 2.99 7.33 9.00
N ALA A 111 2.16 6.29 8.83
CA ALA A 111 0.71 6.38 8.88
C ALA A 111 0.22 6.91 10.22
N GLU A 112 0.79 6.42 11.33
CA GLU A 112 0.51 6.93 12.67
C GLU A 112 0.90 8.42 12.81
N GLY A 113 2.07 8.81 12.30
CA GLY A 113 2.54 10.19 12.35
C GLY A 113 1.70 11.19 11.56
N ILE A 114 1.09 10.78 10.45
CA ILE A 114 0.25 11.64 9.60
C ILE A 114 -1.26 11.51 9.88
N GLY A 115 -1.64 10.62 10.80
CA GLY A 115 -3.03 10.30 11.13
C GLY A 115 -3.78 9.62 9.98
N ALA A 116 -3.17 8.65 9.30
CA ALA A 116 -3.84 7.84 8.30
C ALA A 116 -4.65 6.71 8.94
N ASP A 117 -5.87 6.50 8.44
CA ASP A 117 -6.82 5.51 8.93
C ASP A 117 -6.43 4.08 8.51
N PHE A 118 -5.88 3.92 7.30
CA PHE A 118 -5.46 2.64 6.74
C PHE A 118 -4.30 2.76 5.74
N LEU A 119 -3.69 1.62 5.42
CA LEU A 119 -2.63 1.51 4.41
C LEU A 119 -3.19 0.99 3.09
N VAL A 120 -2.56 1.39 1.99
CA VAL A 120 -2.89 0.92 0.63
C VAL A 120 -1.65 0.33 -0.02
N THR A 121 -1.76 -0.85 -0.62
CA THR A 121 -0.71 -1.41 -1.51
C THR A 121 -1.29 -1.74 -2.88
N GLY A 122 -0.42 -1.73 -3.89
CA GLY A 122 -0.74 -2.22 -5.24
C GLY A 122 -0.50 -3.72 -5.43
N GLU A 123 -0.54 -4.52 -4.37
CA GLU A 123 -0.32 -5.97 -4.48
C GLU A 123 -1.53 -6.64 -5.15
N VAL A 124 -1.24 -7.60 -6.05
CA VAL A 124 -2.24 -8.35 -6.81
C VAL A 124 -2.16 -9.82 -6.39
N LEU A 125 -3.30 -10.40 -6.02
CA LEU A 125 -3.38 -11.78 -5.56
C LEU A 125 -2.80 -12.74 -6.60
N ASP A 126 -1.86 -13.59 -6.20
CA ASP A 126 -1.14 -14.60 -7.00
C ASP A 126 -0.32 -14.11 -8.20
N GLU A 127 -0.16 -12.80 -8.40
CA GLU A 127 0.75 -12.26 -9.43
C GLU A 127 2.20 -12.69 -9.16
N ARG A 128 2.61 -12.69 -7.88
CA ARG A 128 3.95 -13.10 -7.45
C ARG A 128 3.88 -14.38 -6.63
N PRO A 129 4.43 -15.50 -7.14
CA PRO A 129 4.30 -16.80 -6.48
C PRO A 129 5.00 -16.87 -5.12
N PHE A 130 5.98 -16.00 -4.84
CA PHE A 130 6.67 -16.01 -3.55
C PHE A 130 5.96 -15.16 -2.49
N SER A 131 5.62 -13.91 -2.82
CA SER A 131 5.19 -12.90 -1.85
C SER A 131 3.71 -12.52 -1.90
N GLN A 132 3.01 -12.82 -3.00
CA GLN A 132 1.62 -12.37 -3.21
C GLN A 132 0.61 -13.53 -3.29
N ARG A 133 0.92 -14.67 -2.66
CA ARG A 133 -0.12 -15.64 -2.31
C ARG A 133 -0.95 -15.12 -1.13
N MET A 134 -2.21 -15.52 -1.03
CA MET A 134 -3.10 -15.12 0.09
C MET A 134 -2.42 -15.31 1.45
N GLU A 135 -1.84 -16.49 1.68
CA GLU A 135 -1.21 -16.83 2.95
C GLU A 135 0.01 -15.95 3.23
N ALA A 136 0.80 -15.64 2.20
CA ALA A 136 1.97 -14.78 2.31
C ALA A 136 1.56 -13.33 2.61
N MET A 137 0.54 -12.80 1.92
CA MET A 137 0.04 -11.45 2.18
C MET A 137 -0.52 -11.31 3.59
N LEU A 138 -1.34 -12.26 4.05
CA LEU A 138 -1.87 -12.26 5.41
C LEU A 138 -0.78 -12.47 6.46
N LEU A 139 0.26 -13.26 6.16
CA LEU A 139 1.43 -13.42 7.01
C LEU A 139 2.18 -12.10 7.17
N THR A 140 2.52 -11.42 6.06
CA THR A 140 3.26 -10.16 6.09
C THR A 140 2.52 -9.07 6.87
N GLU A 141 1.19 -8.99 6.74
CA GLU A 141 0.35 -8.11 7.55
C GLU A 141 0.46 -8.39 9.05
N ARG A 142 0.25 -9.65 9.46
CA ARG A 142 0.32 -10.04 10.87
C ARG A 142 1.68 -9.73 11.46
N MET A 143 2.76 -10.03 10.74
CA MET A 143 4.13 -9.78 11.19
C MET A 143 4.50 -8.31 11.25
N ALA A 144 3.84 -7.46 10.45
CA ALA A 144 3.95 -6.02 10.54
C ALA A 144 2.99 -5.39 11.58
N GLY A 145 2.14 -6.19 12.23
CA GLY A 145 1.14 -5.69 13.20
C GLY A 145 0.07 -4.83 12.54
N LEU A 146 -0.38 -5.24 11.35
CA LEU A 146 -1.32 -4.55 10.47
C LEU A 146 -2.46 -5.46 9.97
N GLU A 147 -2.75 -6.54 10.71
CA GLU A 147 -3.79 -7.51 10.33
C GLU A 147 -5.13 -6.81 10.05
N GLY A 148 -5.61 -6.95 8.81
CA GLY A 148 -6.86 -6.33 8.37
C GLY A 148 -6.80 -4.81 8.16
N ARG A 149 -5.62 -4.18 8.19
CA ARG A 149 -5.42 -2.72 8.02
C ARG A 149 -4.75 -2.33 6.69
N VAL A 150 -4.45 -3.32 5.83
CA VAL A 150 -3.82 -3.11 4.52
C VAL A 150 -4.83 -3.39 3.41
N LEU A 151 -5.31 -2.33 2.77
CA LEU A 151 -6.21 -2.40 1.63
C LEU A 151 -5.42 -2.67 0.34
N ARG A 152 -5.94 -3.59 -0.48
CA ARG A 152 -5.37 -3.97 -1.79
C ARG A 152 -6.40 -3.74 -2.89
N PRO A 153 -6.58 -2.49 -3.38
CA PRO A 153 -7.67 -2.14 -4.29
C PRO A 153 -7.77 -3.00 -5.56
N LEU A 154 -6.66 -3.55 -6.05
CA LEU A 154 -6.64 -4.35 -7.27
C LEU A 154 -7.23 -5.76 -7.08
N SER A 155 -7.14 -6.31 -5.86
CA SER A 155 -7.63 -7.65 -5.53
C SER A 155 -8.63 -7.63 -4.36
N ALA A 156 -9.12 -6.46 -3.95
CA ALA A 156 -9.91 -6.30 -2.74
C ALA A 156 -11.10 -7.27 -2.69
N ARG A 157 -11.83 -7.43 -3.81
CA ARG A 157 -13.00 -8.32 -3.88
C ARG A 157 -12.69 -9.81 -3.74
N LEU A 158 -11.42 -10.21 -3.85
CA LEU A 158 -10.94 -11.58 -3.68
C LEU A 158 -10.31 -11.82 -2.30
N MET A 159 -10.05 -10.77 -1.54
CA MET A 159 -9.40 -10.80 -0.23
C MET A 159 -10.44 -10.67 0.90
N PRO A 160 -10.13 -11.10 2.13
CA PRO A 160 -10.92 -10.74 3.31
C PRO A 160 -11.10 -9.22 3.41
N GLU A 161 -12.24 -8.77 3.92
CA GLU A 161 -12.47 -7.35 4.14
C GLU A 161 -11.46 -6.77 5.14
N THR A 162 -10.99 -5.57 4.85
CA THR A 162 -10.22 -4.76 5.78
C THR A 162 -11.14 -4.06 6.79
N GLU A 163 -10.55 -3.51 7.85
CA GLU A 163 -11.24 -2.65 8.80
C GLU A 163 -11.84 -1.42 8.11
N ALA A 164 -11.12 -0.80 7.17
CA ALA A 164 -11.60 0.34 6.39
C ALA A 164 -12.88 -0.01 5.61
N GLU A 165 -12.97 -1.20 5.03
CA GLU A 165 -14.16 -1.69 4.33
C GLU A 165 -15.31 -1.95 5.29
N ARG A 166 -15.07 -2.66 6.41
CA ARG A 166 -16.10 -2.96 7.40
C ARG A 166 -16.69 -1.72 8.07
N LEU A 167 -15.87 -0.69 8.28
CA LEU A 167 -16.28 0.58 8.87
C LEU A 167 -16.93 1.53 7.85
N GLY A 168 -16.98 1.17 6.56
CA GLY A 168 -17.53 2.01 5.50
C GLY A 168 -16.68 3.25 5.19
N LEU A 169 -15.38 3.22 5.49
CA LEU A 169 -14.43 4.29 5.12
C LEU A 169 -14.12 4.28 3.62
N VAL A 170 -14.33 3.13 2.97
CA VAL A 170 -14.17 2.88 1.53
C VAL A 170 -15.38 2.12 0.99
N ASP A 171 -15.70 2.33 -0.28
CA ASP A 171 -16.65 1.51 -1.02
C ASP A 171 -15.92 0.35 -1.71
N ARG A 172 -16.08 -0.86 -1.18
CA ARG A 172 -15.54 -2.09 -1.75
C ARG A 172 -16.04 -2.34 -3.19
N GLY A 173 -17.24 -1.86 -3.51
CA GLY A 173 -17.82 -1.90 -4.85
C GLY A 173 -17.06 -1.10 -5.90
N GLY A 174 -16.21 -0.15 -5.48
CA GLY A 174 -15.32 0.62 -6.36
C GLY A 174 -13.98 -0.04 -6.66
N PHE A 175 -13.64 -1.17 -6.01
CA PHE A 175 -12.36 -1.87 -6.19
C PHE A 175 -12.45 -3.04 -7.17
N LEU A 176 -11.35 -3.75 -7.43
CA LEU A 176 -11.26 -4.78 -8.46
C LEU A 176 -11.15 -6.19 -7.89
N ALA A 177 -11.16 -7.17 -8.80
CA ALA A 177 -11.05 -8.61 -8.54
C ALA A 177 -9.96 -9.25 -9.43
N ILE A 178 -8.79 -8.61 -9.54
CA ILE A 178 -7.66 -9.08 -10.35
C ILE A 178 -6.87 -10.14 -9.57
N ARG A 179 -6.43 -11.19 -10.27
CA ARG A 179 -5.53 -12.26 -9.82
C ARG A 179 -4.62 -12.67 -10.98
#